data_AF-A0A942HMH1-F1
#
_entry.id   AF-A0A942HMH1-F1
#
_cell.length_a   1.000
_cell.length_b   1.000
_cell.length_c   1.000
_cell.angle_alpha   90.00
_cell.angle_beta   90.00
_cell.angle_gamma   90.00
#
_symmetry.space_group_name_H-M   'P 1'
#
loop_
_entity.id
_entity.type
_entity.pdbx_description
1 polymer ?
#
loop_
_entity_poly.entity_id
_entity_poly.type
_entity_poly.pdbx_seq_one_letter_code
_entity_poly.pdbx_strand_id
1 'polypeptide(L)' 'MEGSERDRARFDAEAVRALAAVWGTRIDEAELEAVAAVLNDMADGVARFRELDLDGIAPQVAFRAEWN' A
#
# COMPACT_ATOMS: atom_id res chain seq x y z
N MET A 1 -22.08 -15.88 -1.16
CA MET A 1 -20.87 -15.23 -0.62
C MET A 1 -20.09 -14.67 -1.81
N GLU A 2 -20.55 -13.54 -2.36
CA GLU A 2 -19.98 -12.91 -3.56
C GLU A 2 -19.37 -11.55 -3.22
N GLY A 3 -18.54 -11.52 -2.17
CA GLY A 3 -17.84 -10.31 -1.73
C GLY A 3 -16.31 -10.41 -1.81
N SER A 4 -15.76 -11.56 -2.23
CA SER A 4 -14.34 -11.88 -1.97
C SER A 4 -13.36 -11.44 -3.08
N GLU A 5 -13.83 -11.14 -4.29
CA GLU A 5 -12.95 -10.80 -5.42
C GLU A 5 -12.88 -9.30 -5.72
N ARG A 6 -13.85 -8.48 -5.28
CA ARG A 6 -13.95 -7.07 -5.68
C ARG A 6 -13.02 -6.10 -4.96
N ASP A 7 -12.38 -6.49 -3.85
CA ASP A 7 -11.63 -5.56 -2.98
C ASP A 7 -10.10 -5.76 -2.92
N ARG A 8 -9.52 -6.70 -3.68
CA ARG A 8 -8.04 -6.72 -3.86
C ARG A 8 -7.66 -5.76 -4.97
N ALA A 9 -7.64 -4.46 -4.67
CA ALA A 9 -6.86 -3.52 -5.46
C ALA A 9 -5.41 -4.02 -5.48
N ARG A 10 -4.95 -4.52 -6.64
CA ARG A 10 -3.58 -4.94 -6.87
C ARG A 10 -2.85 -3.80 -7.57
N PHE A 11 -1.62 -3.52 -7.13
CA PHE A 11 -0.73 -2.63 -7.86
C PHE A 11 -0.27 -3.34 -9.14
N ASP A 12 -0.34 -2.63 -10.25
CA ASP A 12 0.29 -2.96 -11.52
C ASP A 12 1.43 -1.96 -11.83
N ALA A 13 2.15 -2.18 -12.93
CA ALA A 13 3.26 -1.30 -13.31
C ALA A 13 2.83 0.17 -13.49
N GLU A 14 1.60 0.44 -13.94
CA GLU A 14 1.10 1.82 -14.10
C GLU A 14 0.88 2.48 -12.73
N ALA A 15 0.24 1.77 -11.81
CA ALA A 15 0.05 2.23 -10.43
C ALA A 15 1.39 2.48 -9.74
N VAL A 16 2.40 1.63 -9.97
CA VAL A 16 3.76 1.84 -9.45
C VAL A 16 4.41 3.08 -10.06
N ARG A 17 4.30 3.31 -11.37
CA ARG A 17 4.82 4.54 -11.99
C ARG A 17 4.14 5.78 -11.42
N ALA A 18 2.82 5.76 -11.26
CA ALA A 18 2.09 6.87 -10.68
C ALA A 18 2.53 7.16 -9.24
N LEU A 19 2.70 6.12 -8.43
CA LEU A 19 3.16 6.22 -7.06
C LEU A 19 4.61 6.74 -6.96
N ALA A 20 5.50 6.28 -7.85
CA ALA A 20 6.85 6.78 -7.97
C ALA A 20 6.89 8.28 -8.30
N ALA A 21 6.00 8.74 -9.18
CA ALA A 21 5.87 10.16 -9.50
C ALA A 21 5.40 11.00 -8.30
N VAL A 22 4.46 10.49 -7.49
CA VAL A 22 4.00 11.16 -6.26
C VAL A 22 5.14 11.33 -5.26
N TRP A 23 6.00 10.32 -5.11
CA TRP A 23 7.14 10.38 -4.20
C TRP A 23 8.40 11.03 -4.78
N GLY A 24 8.39 11.40 -6.06
CA GLY A 24 9.58 11.92 -6.75
C GLY A 24 10.70 10.89 -6.88
N THR A 25 10.36 9.61 -6.82
CA THR A 25 11.31 8.49 -6.95
C THR A 25 11.39 8.04 -8.40
N ARG A 26 12.60 7.75 -8.87
CA ARG A 26 12.78 7.08 -10.16
C ARG A 26 12.82 5.58 -9.95
N ILE A 27 11.97 4.85 -10.66
CA ILE A 27 11.98 3.39 -10.73
C ILE A 27 12.18 3.03 -12.20
N ASP A 28 13.11 2.12 -12.48
CA ASP A 28 13.36 1.70 -13.84
C ASP A 28 12.22 0.81 -14.34
N GLU A 29 11.93 0.89 -15.64
CA GLU A 29 10.82 0.16 -16.26
C GLU A 29 10.90 -1.36 -16.01
N ALA A 30 12.12 -1.91 -15.97
CA ALA A 30 12.37 -3.32 -15.70
C ALA A 30 12.07 -3.73 -14.24
N GLU A 31 12.00 -2.77 -13.32
CA GLU A 31 11.79 -3.02 -11.88
C GLU A 31 10.32 -2.86 -11.46
N LEU A 32 9.48 -2.25 -12.30
CA LEU A 32 8.09 -1.91 -11.96
C LEU A 32 7.27 -3.12 -11.52
N GLU A 33 7.40 -4.24 -12.22
CA GLU A 33 6.70 -5.48 -11.88
C GLU A 33 7.17 -6.06 -10.55
N ALA A 34 8.47 -6.00 -10.27
CA ALA A 34 9.03 -6.46 -9.00
C ALA A 34 8.55 -5.58 -7.84
N VAL A 35 8.52 -4.26 -8.02
CA VAL A 35 8.00 -3.32 -7.04
C VAL A 35 6.50 -3.52 -6.82
N ALA A 36 5.73 -3.74 -7.89
CA ALA A 36 4.30 -4.04 -7.80
C ALA A 36 4.05 -5.31 -6.96
N ALA A 37 4.85 -6.37 -7.16
CA ALA A 37 4.76 -7.60 -6.37
C ALA A 37 5.02 -7.35 -4.87
N VAL A 38 6.04 -6.56 -4.54
CA VAL A 38 6.35 -6.20 -3.14
C VAL A 38 5.22 -5.38 -2.50
N LEU A 39 4.71 -4.36 -3.20
CA LEU A 39 3.61 -3.53 -2.69
C LEU A 39 2.33 -4.35 -2.49
N ASN A 40 2.08 -5.32 -3.36
CA ASN A 40 0.96 -6.24 -3.25
C ASN A 40 1.07 -7.17 -2.03
N ASP A 41 2.25 -7.68 -1.72
CA ASP A 41 2.49 -8.48 -0.51
C ASP A 41 2.30 -7.65 0.76
N MET A 42 2.82 -6.42 0.77
CA MET A 42 2.59 -5.47 1.86
C MET A 42 1.10 -5.14 2.05
N ALA A 43 0.36 -4.92 0.95
CA ALA A 43 -1.07 -4.63 0.98
C ALA A 43 -1.86 -5.81 1.57
N ASP A 44 -1.51 -7.04 1.21
CA ASP A 44 -2.11 -8.25 1.79
C ASP A 44 -1.81 -8.37 3.29
N GLY A 45 -0.60 -8.00 3.72
CA GLY A 45 -0.24 -7.93 5.14
C GLY A 45 -1.08 -6.90 5.92
N VAL A 46 -1.26 -5.70 5.36
CA VAL A 46 -2.04 -4.60 5.97
C VAL A 46 -3.55 -4.89 5.96
N ALA A 47 -4.05 -5.66 4.99
CA ALA A 47 -5.46 -6.01 4.90
C ALA A 47 -5.99 -6.68 6.18
N ARG A 48 -5.12 -7.41 6.92
CA ARG A 48 -5.46 -8.02 8.21
C ARG A 48 -5.86 -7.00 9.28
N PHE A 49 -5.38 -5.76 9.20
CA PHE A 49 -5.78 -4.72 10.14
C PHE A 49 -7.22 -4.25 9.95
N ARG A 50 -7.85 -4.51 8.80
CA ARG A 50 -9.27 -4.21 8.56
C ARG A 50 -10.21 -5.07 9.39
N GLU A 51 -9.72 -6.18 9.93
CA GLU A 51 -10.48 -7.08 10.80
C GLU A 51 -10.48 -6.63 12.26
N LEU A 52 -9.70 -5.60 12.61
CA LEU A 52 -9.67 -5.05 13.96
C LEU A 52 -10.91 -4.20 14.23
N ASP A 53 -11.56 -4.45 15.36
CA ASP A 53 -12.56 -3.55 15.90
C ASP A 53 -11.87 -2.32 16.51
N LEU A 54 -12.07 -1.18 15.86
CA LEU A 54 -11.50 0.11 16.26
C LEU A 54 -12.56 1.05 16.83
N ASP A 55 -13.78 0.58 17.09
CA ASP A 55 -14.86 1.41 17.61
C ASP A 55 -14.48 2.01 18.97
N GLY A 56 -14.56 3.35 19.06
CA GLY A 56 -14.19 4.10 20.26
C GLY A 56 -12.68 4.26 20.49
N ILE A 57 -11.81 3.72 19.61
CA ILE A 57 -10.37 3.93 19.68
C ILE A 57 -9.98 5.21 18.94
N ALA A 58 -9.49 6.21 19.68
CA ALA A 58 -9.00 7.45 19.08
C ALA A 58 -7.67 7.22 18.32
N PRO A 59 -7.53 7.72 17.07
CA PRO A 59 -6.25 7.63 16.34
C PRO A 59 -5.14 8.37 17.08
N GLN A 60 -3.98 7.72 17.24
CA GLN A 60 -2.79 8.37 17.78
C GLN A 60 -1.93 8.90 16.63
N VAL A 61 -1.82 10.23 16.51
CA VAL A 61 -0.93 10.86 15.53
C VAL A 61 0.42 11.13 16.19
N ALA A 62 1.37 10.22 16.02
CA ALA A 62 2.75 10.43 16.46
C ALA A 62 3.54 11.14 15.36
N PHE A 63 3.62 12.48 15.40
CA PHE A 63 4.52 13.22 14.50
C PHE A 63 5.94 13.19 15.08
N ARG A 64 6.83 12.37 14.51
CA ARG A 64 8.28 12.49 14.68
C ARG A 64 8.91 12.76 13.32
N ALA A 65 9.14 14.04 13.03
CA ALA A 65 10.00 14.47 11.93
C ALA A 65 11.46 14.32 12.34
N GLU A 66 11.99 13.10 12.33
CA GLU A 66 13.43 12.86 12.34
C GLU A 66 13.73 11.67 11.42
N TRP A 67 13.77 11.94 10.12
CA TRP A 67 14.44 11.06 9.16
C TRP A 67 15.65 11.85 8.65
N ASN A 68 16.83 11.41 9.09
CA ASN A 68 18.15 11.84 8.57
C ASN A 68 18.47 11.07 7.30
#